data_AF-A0A286CEJ1-F1
#
_entry.id   AF-A0A286CEJ1-F1
#
_cell.length_a   1.000
_cell.length_b   1.000
_cell.length_c   1.000
_cell.angle_alpha   90.00
_cell.angle_beta   90.00
_cell.angle_gamma   90.00
#
_symmetry.space_group_name_H-M   'P 1'
#
loop_
_entity.id
_entity.type
_entity.pdbx_description
1 polymer ?
#
loop_
_entity_poly.entity_id
_entity_poly.type
_entity_poly.pdbx_seq_one_letter_code
_entity_poly.pdbx_strand_id
1 'polypeptide(L)'
;MPEHEQDDQEREFDLRWADGAEYKEPSARARMLAARWKHNPPGPVPFRADPEHIGSRRRSSWISTAVVLGCVAAVIVLLGYINFRAPY
;
A
#
# COMPACT_ATOMS: atom_id res chain seq x y z
N MET A 1 -0.68 29.38 17.58
CA MET A 1 -0.84 28.29 18.56
C MET A 1 0.35 27.35 18.39
N PRO A 2 1.48 27.58 19.08
CA PRO A 2 2.75 26.86 18.87
C PRO A 2 2.84 25.49 19.57
N GLU A 3 1.83 25.11 20.36
CA GLU A 3 1.80 23.85 21.13
C GLU A 3 1.78 22.59 20.25
N HIS A 4 1.12 22.65 19.08
CA HIS A 4 1.01 21.49 18.18
C HIS A 4 2.35 21.06 17.56
N GLU A 5 3.23 22.01 17.25
CA GLU A 5 4.53 21.72 16.63
C GLU A 5 5.49 21.05 17.61
N GLN A 6 5.32 21.28 18.92
CA GLN A 6 6.11 20.64 19.97
C GLN A 6 5.60 19.22 20.26
N ASP A 7 4.28 19.03 20.33
CA ASP A 7 3.64 17.73 20.49
C ASP A 7 3.99 16.77 19.33
N ASP A 8 4.01 17.28 18.10
CA ASP A 8 4.42 16.52 16.92
C ASP A 8 5.90 16.10 16.98
N GLN A 9 6.78 16.97 17.48
CA GLN A 9 8.22 16.68 17.63
C GLN A 9 8.49 15.66 18.74
N GLU A 10 7.80 15.78 19.87
CA GLU A 10 7.91 14.85 21.00
C GLU A 10 7.42 13.45 20.62
N ARG A 11 6.29 13.38 19.89
CA ARG A 11 5.78 12.13 19.32
C ARG A 11 6.75 11.51 18.32
N GLU A 12 7.38 12.31 17.45
CA GLU A 12 8.38 11.80 16.50
C GLU A 12 9.64 11.29 17.21
N PHE A 13 10.04 11.93 18.31
CA PHE A 13 11.14 11.45 19.16
C PHE A 13 10.80 10.11 19.82
N ASP A 14 9.64 9.99 20.46
CA ASP A 14 9.19 8.75 21.12
C ASP A 14 9.13 7.57 20.15
N LEU A 15 8.63 7.82 18.94
CA LEU A 15 8.57 6.80 17.88
C LEU A 15 9.98 6.36 17.44
N ARG A 16 10.88 7.30 17.14
CA ARG A 16 12.25 6.98 16.71
C ARG A 16 13.06 6.29 17.80
N TRP A 17 12.89 6.72 19.06
CA TRP A 17 13.53 6.13 20.21
C TRP A 17 13.05 4.69 20.46
N ALA A 18 11.73 4.47 20.42
CA ALA A 18 11.15 3.13 20.52
C ALA A 18 11.56 2.25 19.33
N ASP A 19 11.70 2.82 18.13
CA ASP A 19 12.08 2.08 16.95
C ASP A 19 13.55 1.67 16.90
N GLY A 20 14.43 2.48 17.48
CA GLY A 20 15.87 2.22 17.56
C GLY A 20 16.29 1.27 18.69
N ALA A 21 15.36 0.83 19.55
CA ALA A 21 15.68 -0.09 20.63
C ALA A 21 16.17 -1.45 20.10
N GLU A 22 17.37 -1.87 20.50
CA GLU A 22 17.98 -3.16 20.15
C GLU A 22 17.13 -4.35 20.60
N TYR A 23 16.47 -4.20 21.75
CA TYR A 23 15.60 -5.22 22.33
C TYR A 23 14.16 -4.71 22.43
N LYS A 24 13.31 -5.17 21.51
CA LYS A 24 11.87 -4.93 21.53
C LYS A 24 11.16 -6.14 22.13
N GLU A 25 11.19 -6.27 23.45
CA GLU A 25 10.45 -7.35 24.10
C GLU A 25 8.94 -7.09 24.03
N PRO A 26 8.13 -8.03 23.50
CA PRO A 26 6.70 -7.84 23.47
C PRO A 26 6.15 -7.83 24.91
N SER A 27 5.40 -6.77 25.23
CA SER A 27 4.73 -6.63 26.52
C SER A 27 3.90 -7.88 26.84
N ALA A 28 3.73 -8.18 28.13
CA ALA A 28 2.97 -9.36 28.57
C ALA A 28 1.57 -9.42 27.91
N ARG A 29 0.95 -8.25 27.72
CA ARG A 29 -0.32 -8.10 27.01
C ARG A 29 -0.21 -8.41 25.51
N ALA A 30 0.85 -7.95 24.84
CA ALA A 30 1.08 -8.26 23.42
C ALA A 30 1.27 -9.77 23.22
N ARG A 31 2.00 -10.44 24.12
CA ARG A 31 2.14 -11.91 24.11
C ARG A 31 0.81 -12.63 24.34
N MET A 32 -0.01 -12.16 25.28
CA MET A 32 -1.33 -12.72 25.55
C MET A 32 -2.30 -12.56 24.36
N LEU A 33 -2.28 -11.39 23.70
CA LEU A 33 -3.07 -11.15 22.50
C LEU A 33 -2.59 -12.00 21.33
N ALA A 34 -1.27 -12.14 21.12
CA ALA A 34 -0.73 -13.01 20.08
C ALA A 34 -1.16 -14.48 20.27
N ALA A 35 -1.13 -14.98 21.51
CA ALA A 35 -1.62 -16.32 21.85
C ALA A 35 -3.13 -16.46 21.62
N ARG A 36 -3.94 -15.46 21.99
CA ARG A 36 -5.40 -15.45 21.78
C ARG A 36 -5.75 -15.38 20.29
N TRP A 37 -5.09 -14.52 19.54
CA TRP A 37 -5.36 -14.26 18.12
C TRP A 37 -4.85 -15.38 17.20
N LYS A 38 -3.93 -16.23 17.67
CA LYS A 38 -3.54 -17.47 16.98
C LYS A 38 -4.75 -18.39 16.73
N HIS A 39 -5.70 -18.41 17.65
CA HIS A 39 -6.86 -19.30 17.59
C HIS A 39 -8.19 -18.58 17.32
N ASN A 40 -8.30 -17.29 17.67
CA ASN A 40 -9.49 -16.49 17.41
C ASN A 40 -9.08 -15.07 16.95
N PRO A 41 -8.97 -14.84 15.63
CA PRO A 41 -8.57 -13.54 15.11
C PRO A 41 -9.60 -12.47 15.51
N PRO A 42 -9.17 -11.21 15.71
CA PRO A 42 -10.08 -10.13 16.03
C PRO A 42 -11.06 -9.92 14.88
N GLY A 43 -12.36 -9.87 15.19
CA GLY A 43 -13.41 -9.55 14.23
C GLY A 43 -13.32 -8.09 13.72
N PRO A 44 -14.08 -7.76 12.68
CA PRO A 44 -14.09 -6.42 12.10
C PRO A 44 -14.55 -5.41 13.15
N VAL A 45 -13.80 -4.31 13.30
CA VAL A 45 -14.15 -3.19 14.18
C VAL A 45 -14.43 -1.94 13.33
N PRO A 46 -15.41 -1.09 13.68
CA PRO A 46 -15.87 -0.01 12.80
C PRO A 46 -14.78 0.98 12.34
N PHE A 47 -13.69 1.09 13.11
CA PHE A 47 -12.57 1.99 12.86
C PHE A 47 -11.29 1.28 12.38
N ARG A 48 -11.26 -0.06 12.33
CA ARG A 48 -10.21 -0.79 11.61
C ARG A 48 -10.85 -1.43 10.41
N ALA A 49 -10.50 -0.92 9.24
CA ALA A 49 -10.76 -1.60 7.97
C ALA A 49 -10.32 -3.07 8.10
N ASP A 50 -11.05 -3.97 7.45
CA ASP A 50 -10.73 -5.40 7.41
C ASP A 50 -9.23 -5.59 7.15
N PRO A 51 -8.57 -6.59 7.75
CA PRO A 51 -7.20 -6.94 7.39
C PRO A 51 -7.21 -7.29 5.90
N GLU A 52 -6.83 -6.30 5.10
CA GLU A 52 -6.84 -6.38 3.66
C GLU A 52 -5.91 -7.55 3.32
N HIS A 53 -6.49 -8.64 2.80
CA HIS A 53 -5.73 -9.82 2.48
C HIS A 53 -4.65 -9.36 1.48
N ILE A 54 -3.39 -9.37 1.92
CA ILE A 54 -2.21 -8.82 1.22
C ILE A 54 -2.02 -9.45 -0.20
N GLY A 55 -2.83 -10.43 -0.59
CA GLY A 55 -2.74 -11.15 -1.86
C GLY A 55 -3.46 -10.55 -3.08
N SER A 56 -4.40 -9.59 -2.97
CA SER A 56 -5.25 -9.25 -4.14
C SER A 56 -4.89 -7.96 -4.90
N ARG A 57 -4.05 -7.06 -4.35
CA ARG A 57 -3.84 -5.71 -4.93
C ARG A 57 -2.72 -5.62 -6.00
N ARG A 58 -2.05 -6.71 -6.38
CA ARG A 58 -1.03 -6.63 -7.47
C ARG A 58 -1.58 -6.68 -8.88
N ARG A 59 -2.83 -7.12 -9.09
CA ARG A 59 -3.38 -7.26 -10.46
C ARG A 59 -3.90 -5.94 -11.05
N SER A 60 -4.13 -4.91 -10.22
CA SER A 60 -4.76 -3.65 -10.66
C SER A 60 -3.79 -2.60 -11.18
N SER A 61 -2.53 -2.59 -10.73
CA SER A 61 -1.55 -1.55 -11.09
C SER A 61 -1.12 -1.56 -12.56
N TRP A 62 -1.23 -2.69 -13.27
CA TRP A 62 -0.71 -2.82 -14.64
C TRP A 62 -1.77 -2.60 -15.72
N ILE A 63 -3.05 -2.53 -15.33
CA ILE A 63 -4.16 -2.37 -16.27
C ILE A 63 -4.05 -1.03 -17.00
N SER A 64 -3.81 0.06 -16.27
CA SER A 64 -3.62 1.38 -16.89
C SER A 64 -2.45 1.39 -17.86
N THR A 65 -1.32 0.76 -17.50
CA THR A 65 -0.15 0.64 -18.38
C THR A 65 -0.45 -0.17 -19.63
N ALA A 66 -1.16 -1.30 -19.50
CA ALA A 66 -1.53 -2.15 -20.63
C ALA A 66 -2.50 -1.43 -21.59
N VAL A 67 -3.46 -0.65 -21.06
CA VAL A 67 -4.39 0.14 -21.87
C VAL A 67 -3.67 1.23 -22.66
N VAL A 68 -2.74 1.95 -22.02
CA VAL A 68 -1.94 2.99 -22.70
C VAL A 68 -1.09 2.38 -23.81
N LEU A 69 -0.37 1.28 -23.53
CA LEU A 69 0.45 0.61 -24.54
C LEU A 69 -0.39 0.06 -25.70
N GLY A 70 -1.56 -0.51 -25.41
CA GLY A 70 -2.49 -0.97 -26.44
C GLY A 70 -2.97 0.17 -27.35
N CYS A 71 -3.30 1.33 -26.76
CA CYS A 71 -3.74 2.50 -27.52
C CYS A 71 -2.62 3.06 -28.41
N VAL A 72 -1.39 3.18 -27.88
CA VAL A 72 -0.22 3.62 -28.66
C VAL A 72 0.08 2.66 -29.82
N ALA A 73 0.06 1.35 -29.56
CA ALA A 73 0.28 0.35 -30.60
C ALA A 73 -0.79 0.42 -31.71
N ALA A 74 -2.07 0.60 -31.34
CA ALA A 74 -3.16 0.74 -32.30
C ALA A 74 -2.99 1.97 -33.20
N VAL A 75 -2.57 3.12 -32.64
CA VAL A 75 -2.29 4.35 -33.42
C VAL A 75 -1.14 4.13 -34.39
N ILE A 76 -0.05 3.50 -33.95
CA ILE A 76 1.11 3.21 -34.81
C ILE A 76 0.70 2.30 -35.97
N VAL A 77 -0.04 1.22 -35.69
CA VAL A 77 -0.52 0.28 -36.71
C VAL A 77 -1.48 0.98 -37.68
N LEU A 78 -2.40 1.82 -37.18
CA LEU A 78 -3.34 2.55 -38.02
C LEU A 78 -2.63 3.52 -38.96
N LEU A 79 -1.70 4.34 -38.44
CA LEU A 79 -0.92 5.27 -39.26
C LEU A 79 -0.02 4.52 -40.25
N GLY A 80 0.61 3.42 -39.83
CA GLY A 80 1.39 2.56 -40.71
C GLY A 80 0.54 1.95 -41.82
N TYR A 81 -0.67 1.48 -41.50
CA TYR A 81 -1.59 0.89 -42.46
C TYR A 81 -2.11 1.92 -43.48
N ILE A 82 -2.43 3.14 -43.04
CA ILE A 82 -2.83 4.23 -43.94
C ILE A 82 -1.69 4.62 -44.87
N ASN A 83 -0.46 4.78 -44.35
CA ASN A 83 0.73 5.07 -45.17
C ASN A 83 1.03 3.94 -46.17
N PHE A 84 0.88 2.68 -45.76
CA PHE A 84 1.07 1.53 -46.65
C PHE A 84 0.01 1.46 -47.75
N ARG A 85 -1.22 1.89 -47.46
CA ARG A 85 -2.35 1.86 -48.40
C ARG A 85 -2.48 3.12 -49.25
N ALA A 86 -1.70 4.16 -48.96
CA ALA A 86 -1.56 5.34 -49.81
C ALA A 86 -0.29 5.18 -50.66
N PRO A 87 -0.36 4.51 -51.83
CA PRO A 87 0.68 4.71 -52.83
C PRO A 87 0.56 6.17 -53.29
N TYR A 88 1.69 6.88 -53.29
CA TYR A 88 1.80 8.21 -53.88
C TYR A 88 1.14 8.30 -55.26
#